data_AF-G2X501-F1
#
_entry.id   AF-G2X501-F1
#
_cell.length_a   1.000
_cell.length_b   1.000
_cell.length_c   1.000
_cell.angle_alpha   90.00
_cell.angle_beta   90.00
_cell.angle_gamma   90.00
#
_symmetry.space_group_name_H-M   'P 1'
#
loop_
_entity.id
_entity.type
_entity.pdbx_description
1 polymer ?
#
loop_
_entity_poly.entity_id
_entity_poly.type
_entity_poly.pdbx_seq_one_letter_code
_entity_poly.pdbx_strand_id
1 'polypeptide(L)'
;MPAGGIVSKSTLKQVAENFKSIAQHEDRPVQASDRFSESSLNQVAEDSKPIAQQQPNLMGRGTKFPVSLPRGEAISTGHDSAFDSRSGWGPMLTKPSVSSAQAIQLSKLLGERLAYHRLKNEQETATRLKDEVQSLAMHVKASIDHDKRQKKRITSLEDTLVQQAKELVSATKEVATLKDELQSTIHQLGTQVKLLTTAESKLAVFRSYTEELTPIEDVRVSIFKMLGASFNDALDLLQAFLGCDLDQAQLKDLRSWDRIRTHVAIQRAIPLPASDSAHAKRMRTIAGLVIYARALTTFIFQLTYVSVENDTEKALDVLPTANPEQDKFVRAVLLRLVQKLNKRVEPY
;
A
#
# COMPACT_ATOMS: atom_id res chain seq x y z
N MET A 1 -17.96 -0.42 29.99
CA MET A 1 -18.53 0.48 28.98
C MET A 1 -17.56 1.63 28.78
N PRO A 2 -16.79 1.71 27.68
CA PRO A 2 -15.98 2.88 27.41
C PRO A 2 -16.76 3.91 26.58
N ALA A 3 -16.55 5.16 26.94
CA ALA A 3 -17.21 6.34 26.40
C ALA A 3 -16.93 6.50 24.89
N GLY A 4 -18.00 6.69 24.13
CA GLY A 4 -17.94 6.93 22.69
C GLY A 4 -17.30 8.29 22.37
N GLY A 5 -16.15 8.23 21.70
CA GLY A 5 -15.51 9.41 21.12
C GLY A 5 -16.37 9.97 19.99
N ILE A 6 -16.81 11.22 20.14
CA ILE A 6 -17.54 11.96 19.10
C ILE A 6 -16.54 12.32 18.01
N VAL A 7 -16.54 11.57 16.91
CA VAL A 7 -15.77 11.88 15.71
C VAL A 7 -16.29 13.18 15.13
N SER A 8 -15.40 14.15 14.94
CA SER A 8 -15.74 15.48 14.41
C SER A 8 -16.32 15.36 12.99
N LYS A 9 -17.38 16.10 12.70
CA LYS A 9 -18.02 16.16 11.36
C LYS A 9 -17.02 16.51 10.25
N SER A 10 -15.95 17.22 10.58
CA SER A 10 -14.86 17.55 9.65
C SER A 10 -14.09 16.30 9.19
N THR A 11 -13.83 15.36 10.09
CA THR A 11 -13.13 14.09 9.80
C THR A 11 -13.97 13.19 8.90
N LEU A 12 -15.27 13.10 9.15
CA LEU A 12 -16.19 12.33 8.29
C LEU A 12 -16.31 12.94 6.88
N LYS A 13 -16.28 14.27 6.77
CA LYS A 13 -16.32 14.95 5.47
C LYS A 13 -15.05 14.73 4.66
N GLN A 14 -13.89 14.71 5.32
CA GLN A 14 -12.60 14.46 4.66
C GLN A 14 -12.43 13.00 4.23
N VAL A 15 -12.96 12.04 5.01
CA VAL A 15 -13.01 10.64 4.61
C VAL A 15 -13.93 10.44 3.39
N ALA A 16 -15.10 11.10 3.36
CA ALA A 16 -16.02 11.03 2.22
C ALA A 16 -15.43 11.65 0.93
N GLU A 17 -14.70 12.75 1.02
CA GLU A 17 -13.98 13.36 -0.11
C GLU A 17 -12.87 12.43 -0.63
N ASN A 18 -12.13 11.76 0.26
CA ASN A 18 -11.10 10.80 -0.14
C ASN A 18 -11.69 9.59 -0.87
N PHE A 19 -12.82 9.05 -0.42
CA PHE A 19 -13.51 7.95 -1.14
C PHE A 19 -14.04 8.38 -2.51
N LYS A 20 -14.50 9.62 -2.64
CA LYS A 20 -14.98 10.17 -3.92
C LYS A 20 -13.86 10.34 -4.95
N SER A 21 -12.64 10.66 -4.50
CA SER A 21 -11.46 10.78 -5.36
C SER A 21 -10.96 9.42 -5.86
N ILE A 22 -11.11 8.36 -5.05
CA ILE A 22 -10.74 6.98 -5.42
C ILE A 22 -11.71 6.42 -6.49
N ALA A 23 -13.01 6.67 -6.34
CA ALA A 23 -14.02 6.20 -7.30
C ALA A 23 -13.92 6.86 -8.70
N GLN A 24 -13.28 8.02 -8.81
CA GLN A 24 -13.07 8.70 -10.10
C GLN A 24 -11.88 8.18 -10.92
N HIS A 25 -11.12 7.22 -10.36
CA HIS A 25 -9.95 6.63 -11.03
C HIS A 25 -10.17 5.22 -11.58
N GLU A 26 -11.34 4.60 -11.39
CA GLU A 26 -11.62 3.21 -11.83
C GLU A 26 -12.16 3.07 -13.26
N ASP A 27 -12.53 4.15 -13.96
CA ASP A 27 -13.09 4.08 -15.32
C ASP A 27 -12.05 4.26 -16.45
N ARG A 28 -10.75 4.06 -16.18
CA ARG A 28 -9.76 4.00 -17.27
C ARG A 28 -9.55 2.55 -17.74
N PRO A 29 -9.74 2.25 -19.03
CA PRO A 29 -9.41 0.95 -19.58
C PRO A 29 -7.92 0.69 -19.38
N VAL A 30 -7.60 -0.43 -18.74
CA VAL A 30 -6.25 -0.94 -18.51
C VAL A 30 -5.63 -1.24 -19.87
N GLN A 31 -4.89 -0.28 -20.43
CA GLN A 31 -3.90 -0.56 -21.45
C GLN A 31 -2.79 -1.36 -20.78
N ALA A 32 -2.70 -2.63 -21.16
CA ALA A 32 -1.57 -3.49 -20.87
C ALA A 32 -0.30 -2.80 -21.40
N SER A 33 0.48 -2.23 -20.48
CA SER A 33 1.89 -1.93 -20.71
C SER A 33 2.69 -2.89 -19.86
N ASP A 34 3.33 -3.82 -20.56
CA ASP A 34 4.60 -4.40 -20.18
C ASP A 34 5.50 -3.39 -19.47
N ARG A 35 6.30 -3.90 -18.52
CA ARG A 35 7.30 -3.25 -17.64
C ARG A 35 6.89 -3.15 -16.17
N PHE A 36 6.65 -4.30 -15.55
CA PHE A 36 7.17 -4.51 -14.20
C PHE A 36 8.34 -5.47 -14.30
N SER A 37 9.52 -4.92 -14.57
CA SER A 37 10.77 -5.66 -14.60
C SER A 37 11.00 -6.30 -13.22
N GLU A 38 11.35 -7.59 -13.21
CA GLU A 38 11.76 -8.38 -12.04
C GLU A 38 12.96 -7.78 -11.26
N SER A 39 13.54 -6.65 -11.70
CA SER A 39 14.64 -5.95 -11.04
C SER A 39 14.25 -5.29 -9.72
N SER A 40 12.98 -4.93 -9.51
CA SER A 40 12.58 -4.18 -8.31
C SER A 40 12.37 -5.05 -7.06
N LEU A 41 12.16 -6.37 -7.22
CA LEU A 41 12.01 -7.30 -6.09
C LEU A 41 13.35 -7.80 -5.55
N ASN A 42 14.42 -7.75 -6.34
CA ASN A 42 15.78 -8.07 -5.87
C ASN A 42 16.46 -6.88 -5.16
N GLN A 43 16.01 -5.65 -5.38
CA GLN A 43 16.63 -4.46 -4.76
C GLN A 43 16.21 -4.26 -3.29
N VAL A 44 15.05 -4.78 -2.86
CA VAL A 44 14.63 -4.77 -1.44
C VAL A 44 15.24 -5.95 -0.66
N ALA A 45 15.65 -7.02 -1.35
CA ALA A 45 16.30 -8.18 -0.74
C ALA A 45 17.82 -7.97 -0.51
N GLU A 46 18.49 -7.10 -1.27
CA GLU A 46 19.92 -6.81 -1.05
C GLU A 46 20.19 -5.83 0.12
N ASP A 47 19.23 -4.98 0.49
CA ASP A 47 19.35 -4.08 1.64
C ASP A 47 19.07 -4.75 3.01
N SER A 48 18.75 -6.05 3.00
CA SER A 48 18.56 -6.87 4.21
C SER A 48 19.69 -7.89 4.43
N LYS A 49 20.93 -7.54 4.05
CA LYS A 49 22.12 -8.26 4.54
C LYS A 49 22.27 -8.02 6.05
N PRO A 50 22.48 -9.05 6.88
CA PRO A 50 22.60 -8.90 8.32
C PRO A 50 23.90 -8.16 8.65
N ILE A 51 23.77 -7.03 9.35
CA ILE A 51 24.89 -6.39 10.05
C ILE A 51 25.25 -7.33 11.22
N ALA A 52 26.07 -8.33 10.92
CA ALA A 52 26.72 -9.18 11.89
C ALA A 52 28.21 -9.23 11.55
N GLN A 53 28.94 -8.20 11.98
CA GLN A 53 30.33 -8.26 12.46
C GLN A 53 30.88 -6.85 12.65
N GLN A 54 30.62 -6.29 13.83
CA GLN A 54 31.57 -5.44 14.55
C GLN A 54 31.10 -5.35 16.01
N GLN A 55 31.34 -6.43 16.75
CA GLN A 55 31.53 -6.32 18.19
C GLN A 55 32.98 -5.91 18.43
N PRO A 56 33.27 -4.85 19.20
CA PRO A 56 34.47 -4.81 19.99
C PRO A 56 34.19 -5.51 21.33
N ASN A 57 34.98 -6.56 21.56
CA ASN A 57 35.29 -7.13 22.87
C ASN A 57 35.34 -6.07 23.99
N LEU A 58 34.47 -6.18 24.99
CA LEU A 58 34.68 -5.56 26.30
C LEU A 58 34.28 -6.52 27.42
N MET A 59 35.08 -7.57 27.60
CA MET A 59 35.39 -8.10 28.93
C MET A 59 36.89 -7.98 29.17
N GLY A 60 37.28 -7.32 30.26
CA GLY A 60 38.53 -7.60 30.96
C GLY A 60 39.73 -6.66 30.74
N ARG A 61 39.64 -5.40 31.20
CA ARG A 61 40.75 -4.68 31.90
C ARG A 61 40.06 -3.77 32.93
N GLY A 62 40.28 -3.87 34.24
CA GLY A 62 41.56 -4.11 34.89
C GLY A 62 42.41 -2.85 34.96
N THR A 63 41.83 -1.67 35.24
CA THR A 63 42.60 -0.47 35.56
C THR A 63 42.01 0.23 36.78
N LYS A 64 42.71 0.06 37.90
CA LYS A 64 42.73 0.98 39.02
C LYS A 64 43.01 2.39 38.46
N PHE A 65 42.17 3.37 38.78
CA PHE A 65 42.56 4.77 38.76
C PHE A 65 42.21 5.43 40.10
N PRO A 66 43.16 6.12 40.72
CA PRO A 66 42.97 6.90 41.94
C PRO A 66 42.47 8.31 41.60
N VAL A 67 41.84 8.97 42.58
CA VAL A 67 41.98 10.41 42.94
C VAL A 67 41.68 11.41 41.79
N SER A 68 40.71 12.32 41.93
CA SER A 68 40.97 13.64 42.52
C SER A 68 39.65 14.42 42.65
N LEU A 69 39.42 15.00 43.83
CA LEU A 69 38.53 16.14 44.04
C LEU A 69 38.98 17.34 43.19
N PRO A 70 38.09 18.19 42.68
CA PRO A 70 38.49 19.51 42.24
C PRO A 70 38.80 20.37 43.48
N ARG A 71 40.09 20.46 43.79
CA ARG A 71 40.73 21.54 44.55
C ARG A 71 41.45 22.42 43.53
N GLY A 72 41.06 23.68 43.43
CA GLY A 72 41.72 24.69 42.62
C GLY A 72 40.72 25.80 42.28
N GLU A 73 41.01 27.10 42.34
CA GLU A 73 42.23 27.89 42.59
C GLU A 73 41.69 29.23 43.13
N ALA A 74 42.16 29.78 44.25
CA ALA A 74 43.38 30.59 44.32
C ALA A 74 43.49 31.60 43.17
N ILE A 75 42.66 32.65 43.21
CA ILE A 75 42.97 33.90 42.51
C ILE A 75 44.02 34.63 43.37
N SER A 76 45.27 34.44 42.98
CA SER A 76 46.42 35.26 43.33
C SER A 76 46.77 36.10 42.11
N THR A 77 46.56 37.41 42.22
CA THR A 77 47.24 38.51 41.51
C THR A 77 46.95 39.74 42.38
N GLY A 78 47.89 40.42 43.05
CA GLY A 78 49.22 40.80 42.59
C GLY A 78 49.16 42.24 42.09
N HIS A 79 49.36 43.20 42.99
CA HIS A 79 49.92 44.55 42.77
C HIS A 79 50.06 45.19 44.17
N ASP A 80 51.24 45.20 44.78
CA ASP A 80 52.32 46.17 44.56
C ASP A 80 51.86 47.64 44.57
N SER A 81 51.91 48.26 45.74
CA SER A 81 52.46 49.62 45.87
C SER A 81 53.26 49.72 47.17
N ALA A 82 54.57 49.72 46.98
CA ALA A 82 55.58 50.11 47.94
C ALA A 82 55.65 51.64 48.11
N PHE A 83 56.49 52.09 49.05
CA PHE A 83 57.03 53.46 49.18
C PHE A 83 56.03 54.50 49.74
N ASP A 84 56.35 55.40 50.66
CA ASP A 84 57.58 55.73 51.39
C ASP A 84 57.24 56.77 52.47
N SER A 85 58.05 56.79 53.52
CA SER A 85 58.55 57.96 54.25
C SER A 85 57.71 59.23 54.41
N ARG A 86 57.54 59.70 55.66
CA ARG A 86 58.36 60.82 56.20
C ARG A 86 57.98 61.24 57.62
N SER A 87 58.96 61.08 58.52
CA SER A 87 59.52 62.11 59.43
C SER A 87 58.62 63.18 60.06
N GLY A 88 58.71 63.35 61.38
CA GLY A 88 58.21 64.56 62.03
C GLY A 88 58.41 64.69 63.53
N TRP A 89 59.66 64.77 64.00
CA TRP A 89 60.14 65.51 65.18
C TRP A 89 59.43 65.35 66.55
N GLY A 90 60.15 64.77 67.51
CA GLY A 90 60.02 65.18 68.93
C GLY A 90 60.80 66.48 69.19
N PRO A 91 61.13 66.80 70.46
CA PRO A 91 60.29 67.07 71.61
C PRO A 91 60.48 68.55 72.08
N MET A 92 59.56 69.13 72.85
CA MET A 92 59.91 70.29 73.68
C MET A 92 59.27 70.24 75.06
N LEU A 93 60.18 70.16 76.04
CA LEU A 93 60.00 70.33 77.46
C LEU A 93 59.52 71.74 77.79
N THR A 94 58.44 71.86 78.56
CA THR A 94 58.29 72.94 79.56
C THR A 94 57.51 72.40 80.75
N LYS A 95 58.18 72.34 81.91
CA LYS A 95 57.60 72.08 83.23
C LYS A 95 56.63 73.23 83.59
N PRO A 96 55.53 72.93 84.30
CA PRO A 96 55.28 73.66 85.53
C PRO A 96 55.03 72.72 86.71
N SER A 97 55.57 73.13 87.86
CA SER A 97 55.34 72.55 89.16
C SER A 97 53.86 72.60 89.54
N VAL A 98 53.22 71.44 89.73
CA VAL A 98 51.92 71.35 90.38
C VAL A 98 51.92 70.13 91.32
N SER A 99 51.85 70.44 92.61
CA SER A 99 51.33 69.66 93.75
C SER A 99 51.18 68.13 93.61
N SER A 100 51.94 67.39 94.43
CA SER A 100 52.04 65.92 94.51
C SER A 100 50.81 65.17 95.06
N ALA A 101 49.62 65.75 94.94
CA ALA A 101 48.33 65.11 95.25
C ALA A 101 47.43 64.90 94.01
N GLN A 102 47.72 65.57 92.88
CA GLN A 102 46.92 65.51 91.64
C GLN A 102 47.44 64.50 90.59
N ALA A 103 48.72 64.12 90.65
CA ALA A 103 49.33 63.18 89.70
C ALA A 103 48.86 61.71 89.87
N ILE A 104 48.51 61.30 91.09
CA ILE A 104 47.94 59.97 91.40
C ILE A 104 46.49 59.85 90.90
N GLN A 105 45.76 60.97 90.86
CA GLN A 105 44.39 61.04 90.30
C GLN A 105 44.39 60.99 88.76
N LEU A 106 45.39 61.60 88.12
CA LEU A 106 45.50 61.67 86.66
C LEU A 106 45.91 60.33 86.03
N SER A 107 46.80 59.55 86.66
CA SER A 107 47.14 58.19 86.24
C SER A 107 45.97 57.20 86.42
N LYS A 108 45.13 57.40 87.45
CA LYS A 108 43.91 56.63 87.68
C LYS A 108 42.84 56.93 86.63
N LEU A 109 42.62 58.21 86.31
CA LEU A 109 41.73 58.65 85.22
C LEU A 109 42.19 58.17 83.84
N LEU A 110 43.50 58.14 83.57
CA LEU A 110 44.06 57.60 82.33
C LEU A 110 43.88 56.07 82.25
N GLY A 111 44.08 55.34 83.35
CA GLY A 111 43.81 53.91 83.43
C GLY A 111 42.32 53.57 83.21
N GLU A 112 41.42 54.34 83.80
CA GLU A 112 39.97 54.24 83.58
C GLU A 112 39.58 54.59 82.13
N ARG A 113 40.21 55.60 81.53
CA ARG A 113 40.00 55.97 80.12
C ARG A 113 40.49 54.89 79.15
N LEU A 114 41.65 54.27 79.41
CA LEU A 114 42.15 53.14 78.63
C LEU A 114 41.28 51.90 78.79
N ALA A 115 40.79 51.63 80.02
CA ALA A 115 39.84 50.55 80.28
C ALA A 115 38.50 50.79 79.55
N TYR A 116 38.03 52.03 79.48
CA TYR A 116 36.83 52.41 78.73
C TYR A 116 37.01 52.23 77.22
N HIS A 117 38.13 52.69 76.64
CA HIS A 117 38.43 52.47 75.22
C HIS A 117 38.55 50.98 74.90
N ARG A 118 39.16 50.19 75.79
CA ARG A 118 39.24 48.73 75.64
C ARG A 118 37.86 48.07 75.69
N LEU A 119 37.04 48.43 76.66
CA LEU A 119 35.67 47.92 76.79
C LEU A 119 34.82 48.30 75.56
N LYS A 120 34.97 49.54 75.05
CA LYS A 120 34.29 50.00 73.85
C LYS A 120 34.73 49.22 72.61
N ASN A 121 36.04 49.00 72.44
CA ASN A 121 36.57 48.20 71.34
C ASN A 121 36.11 46.73 71.45
N GLU A 122 36.12 46.16 72.65
CA GLU A 122 35.61 44.81 72.91
C GLU A 122 34.10 44.73 72.58
N GLN A 123 33.31 45.75 72.93
CA GLN A 123 31.90 45.83 72.59
C GLN A 123 31.68 45.96 71.07
N GLU A 124 32.45 46.78 70.37
CA GLU A 124 32.43 46.90 68.90
C GLU A 124 32.81 45.58 68.21
N THR A 125 33.83 44.88 68.74
CA THR A 125 34.20 43.55 68.22
C THR A 125 33.13 42.51 68.51
N ALA A 126 32.47 42.55 69.66
CA ALA A 126 31.38 41.65 70.01
C ALA A 126 30.14 41.90 69.14
N THR A 127 29.79 43.15 68.85
CA THR A 127 28.71 43.47 67.91
C THR A 127 29.05 43.02 66.50
N ARG A 128 30.29 43.24 66.04
CA ARG A 128 30.75 42.78 64.73
C ARG A 128 30.68 41.25 64.60
N LEU A 129 31.18 40.53 65.60
CA LEU A 129 31.10 39.06 65.62
C LEU A 129 29.65 38.57 65.67
N LYS A 130 28.77 39.28 66.39
CA LYS A 130 27.35 38.96 66.41
C LYS A 130 26.70 39.13 65.04
N ASP A 131 27.00 40.22 64.33
CA ASP A 131 26.51 40.45 62.97
C ASP A 131 27.07 39.41 62.00
N GLU A 132 28.33 39.02 62.16
CA GLU A 132 28.98 37.96 61.37
C GLU A 132 28.32 36.60 61.61
N VAL A 133 28.11 36.20 62.87
CA VAL A 133 27.37 34.97 63.22
C VAL A 133 25.96 35.00 62.67
N GLN A 134 25.27 36.15 62.72
CA GLN A 134 23.93 36.30 62.17
C GLN A 134 23.91 36.17 60.64
N SER A 135 24.87 36.77 59.93
CA SER A 135 25.00 36.64 58.48
C SER A 135 25.34 35.22 58.05
N LEU A 136 26.26 34.55 58.77
CA LEU A 136 26.58 33.13 58.56
C LEU A 136 25.36 32.25 58.81
N ALA A 137 24.58 32.52 59.87
CA ALA A 137 23.35 31.78 60.14
C ALA A 137 22.31 31.94 59.01
N MET A 138 22.16 33.15 58.45
CA MET A 138 21.31 33.37 57.27
C MET A 138 21.82 32.64 56.04
N HIS A 139 23.14 32.64 55.80
CA HIS A 139 23.76 31.93 54.68
C HIS A 139 23.58 30.41 54.80
N VAL A 140 23.80 29.83 55.97
CA VAL A 140 23.55 28.39 56.23
C VAL A 140 22.08 28.05 56.00
N LYS A 141 21.15 28.89 56.47
CA LYS A 141 19.71 28.70 56.21
C LYS A 141 19.39 28.72 54.72
N ALA A 142 19.93 29.67 53.96
CA ALA A 142 19.76 29.76 52.52
C ALA A 142 20.33 28.53 51.80
N SER A 143 21.51 28.04 52.22
CA SER A 143 22.12 26.81 51.69
C SER A 143 21.26 25.58 51.95
N ILE A 144 20.71 25.43 53.16
CA ILE A 144 19.81 24.32 53.50
C ILE A 144 18.55 24.35 52.61
N ASP A 145 17.97 25.53 52.39
CA ASP A 145 16.78 25.66 51.53
C ASP A 145 17.11 25.39 50.06
N HIS A 146 18.29 25.79 49.59
CA HIS A 146 18.78 25.43 48.26
C HIS A 146 18.95 23.91 48.12
N ASP A 147 19.58 23.24 49.08
CA ASP A 147 19.80 21.80 49.05
C ASP A 147 18.47 21.02 49.08
N LYS A 148 17.49 21.50 49.85
CA LYS A 148 16.13 20.95 49.82
C LYS A 148 15.47 21.08 48.44
N ARG A 149 15.65 22.20 47.74
CA ARG A 149 15.13 22.39 46.37
C ARG A 149 15.83 21.46 45.39
N GLN A 150 17.16 21.33 45.47
CA GLN A 150 17.92 20.43 44.61
C GLN A 150 17.51 18.97 44.84
N LYS A 151 17.34 18.55 46.11
CA LYS A 151 16.87 17.21 46.44
C LYS A 151 15.51 16.89 45.82
N LYS A 152 14.55 17.82 45.89
CA LYS A 152 13.23 17.67 45.23
C LYS A 152 13.35 17.57 43.70
N ARG A 153 14.29 18.32 43.11
CA ARG A 153 14.53 18.30 41.67
C ARG A 153 15.15 16.97 41.24
N ILE A 154 16.10 16.44 42.01
CA ILE A 154 16.69 15.11 41.80
C ILE A 154 15.60 14.04 41.82
N THR A 155 14.76 14.00 42.84
CA THR A 155 13.67 13.00 42.91
C THR A 155 12.70 13.12 41.73
N SER A 156 12.35 14.34 41.30
CA SER A 156 11.48 14.53 40.13
C SER A 156 12.12 14.07 38.81
N LEU A 157 13.44 14.24 38.69
CA LEU A 157 14.19 13.78 37.52
C LEU A 157 14.33 12.26 37.52
N GLU A 158 14.57 11.65 38.69
CA GLU A 158 14.58 10.19 38.87
C GLU A 158 13.23 9.58 38.46
N ASP A 159 12.11 10.15 38.91
CA ASP A 159 10.76 9.70 38.51
C ASP A 159 10.54 9.82 37.00
N THR A 160 10.99 10.93 36.40
CA THR A 160 10.88 11.15 34.94
C THR A 160 11.72 10.15 34.16
N LEU A 161 12.95 9.84 34.61
CA LEU A 161 13.82 8.83 33.99
C LEU A 161 13.19 7.44 34.05
N VAL A 162 12.60 7.07 35.18
CA VAL A 162 11.88 5.80 35.33
C VAL A 162 10.68 5.72 34.38
N GLN A 163 9.95 6.83 34.22
CA GLN A 163 8.82 6.89 33.30
C GLN A 163 9.27 6.75 31.83
N GLN A 164 10.31 7.48 31.42
CA GLN A 164 10.89 7.37 30.08
C GLN A 164 11.44 5.96 29.79
N ALA A 165 12.06 5.31 30.77
CA ALA A 165 12.53 3.94 30.62
C ALA A 165 11.37 2.96 30.38
N LYS A 166 10.22 3.14 31.05
CA LYS A 166 9.02 2.33 30.82
C LYS A 166 8.46 2.55 29.41
N GLU A 167 8.39 3.79 28.96
CA GLU A 167 7.91 4.14 27.61
C GLU A 167 8.82 3.59 26.51
N LEU A 168 10.14 3.60 26.70
CA LEU A 168 11.08 2.96 25.79
C LEU A 168 10.87 1.43 25.74
N VAL A 169 10.62 0.79 26.88
CA VAL A 169 10.33 -0.65 26.92
C VAL A 169 9.00 -0.99 26.24
N SER A 170 7.97 -0.15 26.36
CA SER A 170 6.71 -0.38 25.62
C SER A 170 6.88 -0.15 24.12
N ALA A 171 7.54 0.95 23.72
CA ALA A 171 7.77 1.26 22.31
C ALA A 171 8.63 0.19 21.62
N THR A 172 9.66 -0.32 22.30
CA THR A 172 10.50 -1.41 21.75
C THR A 172 9.71 -2.71 21.57
N LYS A 173 8.75 -3.02 22.44
CA LYS A 173 7.84 -4.16 22.27
C LYS A 173 6.92 -3.97 21.08
N GLU A 174 6.33 -2.78 20.91
CA GLU A 174 5.47 -2.46 19.76
C GLU A 174 6.22 -2.54 18.43
N VAL A 175 7.47 -2.05 18.40
CA VAL A 175 8.33 -2.17 17.20
C VAL A 175 8.60 -3.63 16.87
N ALA A 176 8.83 -4.48 17.88
CA ALA A 176 9.02 -5.91 17.66
C ALA A 176 7.76 -6.58 17.08
N THR A 177 6.58 -6.29 17.65
CA THR A 177 5.31 -6.86 17.14
C THR A 177 5.00 -6.39 15.73
N LEU A 178 5.19 -5.10 15.43
CA LEU A 178 4.97 -4.56 14.08
C LEU A 178 5.94 -5.15 13.06
N LYS A 179 7.17 -5.43 13.47
CA LYS A 179 8.15 -6.10 12.60
C LYS A 179 7.73 -7.53 12.27
N ASP A 180 7.23 -8.27 13.25
CA ASP A 180 6.73 -9.64 13.04
C ASP A 180 5.49 -9.65 12.13
N GLU A 181 4.57 -8.70 12.33
CA GLU A 181 3.40 -8.51 11.47
C GLU A 181 3.79 -8.13 10.03
N LEU A 182 4.76 -7.23 9.87
CA LEU A 182 5.29 -6.85 8.56
C LEU A 182 5.92 -8.05 7.85
N GLN A 183 6.71 -8.86 8.56
CA GLN A 183 7.31 -10.06 7.98
C GLN A 183 6.26 -11.11 7.59
N SER A 184 5.22 -11.28 8.41
CA SER A 184 4.09 -12.16 8.12
C SER A 184 3.32 -11.72 6.87
N THR A 185 3.01 -10.42 6.77
CA THR A 185 2.31 -9.86 5.61
C THR A 185 3.13 -9.94 4.33
N ILE A 186 4.45 -9.69 4.40
CA ILE A 186 5.37 -9.92 3.26
C ILE A 186 5.33 -11.38 2.81
N HIS A 187 5.34 -12.32 3.75
CA HIS A 187 5.26 -13.74 3.42
C HIS A 187 3.93 -14.10 2.75
N GLN A 188 2.81 -13.60 3.28
CA GLN A 188 1.48 -13.78 2.69
C GLN A 188 1.36 -13.15 1.29
N LEU A 189 1.92 -11.97 1.08
CA LEU A 189 1.94 -11.34 -0.23
C LEU A 189 2.75 -12.20 -1.22
N GLY A 190 3.91 -12.70 -0.79
CA GLY A 190 4.74 -13.60 -1.59
C GLY A 190 4.03 -14.90 -1.99
N THR A 191 3.21 -15.49 -1.10
CA THR A 191 2.43 -16.69 -1.44
C THR A 191 1.29 -16.37 -2.41
N GLN A 192 0.58 -15.25 -2.21
CA GLN A 192 -0.48 -14.82 -3.12
C GLN A 192 0.03 -14.51 -4.53
N VAL A 193 1.18 -13.84 -4.65
CA VAL A 193 1.81 -13.58 -5.96
C VAL A 193 2.17 -14.89 -6.68
N LYS A 194 2.70 -15.89 -5.96
CA LYS A 194 2.98 -17.22 -6.54
C LYS A 194 1.70 -17.94 -7.00
N LEU A 195 0.63 -17.84 -6.23
CA LEU A 195 -0.66 -18.43 -6.61
C LEU A 195 -1.26 -17.75 -7.84
N LEU A 196 -1.21 -16.42 -7.89
CA LEU A 196 -1.71 -15.63 -9.00
C LEU A 196 -0.94 -15.94 -10.29
N THR A 197 0.39 -15.93 -10.26
CA THR A 197 1.24 -16.31 -11.41
C THR A 197 1.01 -17.77 -11.87
N THR A 198 0.77 -18.69 -10.92
CA THR A 198 0.39 -20.08 -11.24
C THR A 198 -0.99 -20.15 -11.90
N ALA A 199 -1.96 -19.35 -11.45
CA ALA A 199 -3.29 -19.29 -12.04
C ALA A 199 -3.26 -18.67 -13.44
N GLU A 200 -2.52 -17.58 -13.62
CA GLU A 200 -2.33 -16.92 -14.91
C GLU A 200 -1.66 -17.82 -15.94
N SER A 201 -0.60 -18.55 -15.55
CA SER A 201 0.05 -19.51 -16.44
C SER A 201 -0.89 -20.65 -16.85
N LYS A 202 -1.69 -21.20 -15.93
CA LYS A 202 -2.73 -22.18 -16.26
C LYS A 202 -3.78 -21.60 -17.21
N LEU A 203 -4.21 -20.38 -16.97
CA LEU A 203 -5.20 -19.70 -17.80
C LEU A 203 -4.65 -19.41 -19.21
N ALA A 204 -3.38 -19.04 -19.33
CA ALA A 204 -2.70 -18.88 -20.61
C ALA A 204 -2.67 -20.20 -21.40
N VAL A 205 -2.41 -21.32 -20.73
CA VAL A 205 -2.50 -22.66 -21.34
C VAL A 205 -3.92 -22.93 -21.84
N PHE A 206 -4.96 -22.65 -21.03
CA PHE A 206 -6.35 -22.81 -21.47
C PHE A 206 -6.69 -21.94 -22.68
N ARG A 207 -6.28 -20.66 -22.67
CA ARG A 207 -6.47 -19.74 -23.79
C ARG A 207 -5.78 -20.22 -25.07
N SER A 208 -4.65 -20.93 -24.97
CA SER A 208 -3.95 -21.48 -26.14
C SER A 208 -4.74 -22.58 -26.88
N TYR A 209 -5.71 -23.21 -26.20
CA TYR A 209 -6.60 -24.23 -26.75
C TYR A 209 -7.89 -23.67 -27.33
N THR A 210 -8.19 -22.40 -27.09
CA THR A 210 -9.39 -21.72 -27.57
C THR A 210 -9.05 -20.74 -28.68
N GLU A 211 -9.95 -20.57 -29.64
CA GLU A 211 -9.92 -19.45 -30.56
C GLU A 211 -10.89 -18.36 -30.10
N GLU A 212 -10.58 -17.09 -30.36
CA GLU A 212 -11.50 -16.00 -30.06
C GLU A 212 -12.72 -16.07 -30.99
N LEU A 213 -13.91 -16.18 -30.40
CA LEU A 213 -15.16 -16.19 -31.14
C LEU A 213 -15.58 -14.75 -31.44
N THR A 214 -15.82 -14.46 -32.72
CA THR A 214 -16.42 -13.18 -33.10
C THR A 214 -17.86 -13.13 -32.59
N PRO A 215 -18.26 -12.08 -31.85
CA PRO A 215 -19.64 -11.89 -31.44
C PRO A 215 -20.56 -11.90 -32.66
N ILE A 216 -21.70 -12.59 -32.55
CA ILE A 216 -22.63 -12.71 -33.67
C ILE A 216 -23.20 -11.34 -34.05
N GLU A 217 -23.36 -10.44 -33.08
CA GLU A 217 -23.84 -9.06 -33.25
C GLU A 217 -23.04 -8.29 -34.30
N ASP A 218 -21.71 -8.47 -34.30
CA ASP A 218 -20.79 -7.73 -35.17
C ASP A 218 -20.88 -8.20 -36.63
N VAL A 219 -21.16 -9.48 -36.84
CA VAL A 219 -21.21 -10.10 -38.18
C VAL A 219 -22.62 -10.32 -38.70
N ARG A 220 -23.64 -10.15 -37.85
CA ARG A 220 -25.05 -10.47 -38.13
C ARG A 220 -25.54 -9.87 -39.44
N VAL A 221 -25.34 -8.55 -39.61
CA VAL A 221 -25.82 -7.80 -40.79
C VAL A 221 -25.17 -8.32 -42.07
N SER A 222 -23.87 -8.62 -42.02
CA SER A 222 -23.13 -9.18 -43.15
C SER A 222 -23.64 -10.56 -43.53
N ILE A 223 -23.86 -11.43 -42.52
CA ILE A 223 -24.41 -12.78 -42.73
C ILE A 223 -25.81 -12.71 -43.37
N PHE A 224 -26.71 -11.87 -42.84
CA PHE A 224 -28.05 -11.71 -43.42
C PHE A 224 -28.00 -11.21 -44.87
N LYS A 225 -27.11 -10.27 -45.18
CA LYS A 225 -26.93 -9.77 -46.54
C LYS A 225 -26.43 -10.88 -47.48
N MET A 226 -25.45 -11.68 -47.04
CA MET A 226 -24.91 -12.79 -47.83
C MET A 226 -25.94 -13.89 -48.05
N LEU A 227 -26.69 -14.27 -47.03
CA LEU A 227 -27.77 -15.26 -47.13
C LEU A 227 -28.90 -14.76 -48.04
N GLY A 228 -29.27 -13.49 -47.93
CA GLY A 228 -30.27 -12.87 -48.80
C GLY A 228 -29.85 -12.86 -50.28
N ALA A 229 -28.60 -12.52 -50.56
CA ALA A 229 -28.05 -12.59 -51.92
C ALA A 229 -28.06 -14.04 -52.45
N SER A 230 -27.54 -14.99 -51.66
CA SER A 230 -27.51 -16.41 -52.02
C SER A 230 -28.90 -17.01 -52.27
N PHE A 231 -29.90 -16.56 -51.50
CA PHE A 231 -31.29 -16.94 -51.69
C PHE A 231 -31.85 -16.42 -53.02
N ASN A 232 -31.59 -15.16 -53.35
CA ASN A 232 -32.03 -14.58 -54.62
C ASN A 232 -31.36 -15.27 -55.81
N ASP A 233 -30.06 -15.54 -55.73
CA ASP A 233 -29.32 -16.27 -56.77
C ASP A 233 -29.91 -17.68 -56.98
N ALA A 234 -30.21 -18.38 -55.89
CA ALA A 234 -30.84 -19.69 -55.95
C ALA A 234 -32.27 -19.64 -56.52
N LEU A 235 -33.03 -18.59 -56.18
CA LEU A 235 -34.37 -18.37 -56.71
C LEU A 235 -34.34 -18.11 -58.21
N ASP A 236 -33.46 -17.24 -58.68
CA ASP A 236 -33.30 -16.93 -60.11
C ASP A 236 -32.88 -18.18 -60.89
N LEU A 237 -31.93 -18.95 -60.35
CA LEU A 237 -31.52 -20.24 -60.92
C LEU A 237 -32.71 -21.20 -61.03
N LEU A 238 -33.42 -21.45 -59.93
CA LEU A 238 -34.52 -22.41 -59.91
C LEU A 238 -35.73 -21.94 -60.72
N GLN A 239 -35.94 -20.63 -60.84
CA GLN A 239 -36.96 -20.08 -61.73
C GLN A 239 -36.59 -20.27 -63.20
N ALA A 240 -35.32 -20.09 -63.57
CA ALA A 240 -34.85 -20.34 -64.94
C ALA A 240 -34.98 -21.82 -65.34
N PHE A 241 -34.67 -22.74 -64.41
CA PHE A 241 -34.68 -24.18 -64.70
C PHE A 241 -36.03 -24.89 -64.49
N LEU A 242 -36.81 -24.49 -63.48
CA LEU A 242 -38.07 -25.17 -63.12
C LEU A 242 -39.32 -24.36 -63.48
N GLY A 243 -39.16 -23.06 -63.74
CA GLY A 243 -40.22 -22.15 -64.14
C GLY A 243 -40.48 -22.12 -65.66
N CYS A 244 -39.76 -22.93 -66.45
CA CYS A 244 -39.99 -23.08 -67.88
C CYS A 244 -41.11 -24.09 -68.19
N ASP A 245 -41.63 -24.02 -69.43
CA ASP A 245 -42.58 -25.01 -69.94
C ASP A 245 -41.89 -26.36 -70.13
N LEU A 246 -42.55 -27.43 -69.71
CA LEU A 246 -42.07 -28.80 -69.89
C LEU A 246 -42.69 -29.43 -71.14
N ASP A 247 -41.97 -30.36 -71.75
CA ASP A 247 -42.55 -31.11 -72.86
C ASP A 247 -43.73 -31.98 -72.39
N GLN A 248 -44.74 -32.15 -73.24
CA GLN A 248 -45.94 -32.93 -72.96
C GLN A 248 -45.63 -34.38 -72.61
N ALA A 249 -44.53 -34.95 -73.13
CA ALA A 249 -44.07 -36.29 -72.75
C ALA A 249 -43.68 -36.34 -71.27
N GLN A 250 -43.00 -35.31 -70.75
CA GLN A 250 -42.57 -35.23 -69.35
C GLN A 250 -43.74 -34.93 -68.40
N LEU A 251 -44.71 -34.13 -68.83
CA LEU A 251 -45.93 -33.89 -68.05
C LEU A 251 -46.75 -35.17 -67.86
N LYS A 252 -46.76 -36.07 -68.85
CA LYS A 252 -47.49 -37.35 -68.78
C LYS A 252 -46.76 -38.44 -68.01
N ASP A 253 -45.47 -38.29 -67.71
CA ASP A 253 -44.71 -39.26 -66.94
C ASP A 253 -45.04 -39.19 -65.43
N LEU A 254 -46.15 -39.84 -65.07
CA LEU A 254 -46.62 -39.92 -63.69
C LEU A 254 -45.59 -40.52 -62.73
N ARG A 255 -44.69 -41.40 -63.20
CA ARG A 255 -43.69 -42.06 -62.36
C ARG A 255 -42.61 -41.08 -61.91
N SER A 256 -42.12 -40.24 -62.82
CA SER A 256 -41.15 -39.20 -62.47
C SER A 256 -41.74 -38.18 -61.50
N TRP A 257 -42.99 -37.77 -61.72
CA TRP A 257 -43.69 -36.87 -60.80
C TRP A 257 -43.91 -37.47 -59.42
N ASP A 258 -44.28 -38.76 -59.34
CA ASP A 258 -44.45 -39.42 -58.05
C ASP A 258 -43.12 -39.51 -57.28
N ARG A 259 -42.00 -39.78 -57.96
CA ARG A 259 -40.66 -39.77 -57.35
C ARG A 259 -40.29 -38.40 -56.75
N ILE A 260 -40.61 -37.31 -57.45
CA ILE A 260 -40.33 -35.95 -56.95
C ILE A 260 -41.25 -35.63 -55.76
N ARG A 261 -42.54 -35.96 -55.85
CA ARG A 261 -43.51 -35.72 -54.78
C ARG A 261 -43.21 -36.51 -53.50
N THR A 262 -42.64 -37.71 -53.64
CA THR A 262 -42.23 -38.58 -52.53
C THR A 262 -40.81 -38.28 -52.02
N HIS A 263 -40.09 -37.32 -52.62
CA HIS A 263 -38.77 -36.94 -52.16
C HIS A 263 -38.78 -36.51 -50.68
N VAL A 264 -37.76 -36.92 -49.93
CA VAL A 264 -37.68 -36.76 -48.47
C VAL A 264 -37.83 -35.30 -48.03
N ALA A 265 -37.41 -34.35 -48.87
CA ALA A 265 -37.55 -32.92 -48.61
C ALA A 265 -38.97 -32.37 -48.73
N ILE A 266 -39.80 -32.98 -49.60
CA ILE A 266 -41.12 -32.45 -49.96
C ILE A 266 -42.22 -33.24 -49.25
N GLN A 267 -42.10 -34.57 -49.17
CA GLN A 267 -43.06 -35.47 -48.51
C GLN A 267 -44.52 -35.18 -48.86
N ARG A 268 -44.80 -34.82 -50.12
CA ARG A 268 -46.12 -34.39 -50.61
C ARG A 268 -46.73 -33.16 -49.91
N ALA A 269 -45.98 -32.41 -49.09
CA ALA A 269 -46.46 -31.19 -48.44
C ALA A 269 -46.74 -30.06 -49.44
N ILE A 270 -46.02 -30.05 -50.57
CA ILE A 270 -46.20 -29.08 -51.65
C ILE A 270 -46.91 -29.78 -52.81
N PRO A 271 -48.11 -29.32 -53.24
CA PRO A 271 -48.76 -29.88 -54.41
C PRO A 271 -47.94 -29.53 -55.65
N LEU A 272 -47.44 -30.56 -56.34
CA LEU A 272 -46.68 -30.43 -57.58
C LEU A 272 -47.53 -30.87 -58.77
N PRO A 273 -48.37 -29.99 -59.33
CA PRO A 273 -49.19 -30.31 -60.49
C PRO A 273 -48.31 -30.54 -61.73
N ALA A 274 -48.64 -31.59 -62.48
CA ALA A 274 -48.01 -31.90 -63.76
C ALA A 274 -48.66 -31.07 -64.89
N SER A 275 -48.54 -29.75 -64.82
CA SER A 275 -49.02 -28.83 -65.85
C SER A 275 -48.08 -27.64 -66.02
N ASP A 276 -48.29 -26.90 -67.12
CA ASP A 276 -47.53 -25.67 -67.44
C ASP A 276 -48.26 -24.38 -67.06
N SER A 277 -49.33 -24.49 -66.27
CA SER A 277 -49.95 -23.30 -65.69
C SER A 277 -48.93 -22.46 -64.90
N ALA A 278 -49.12 -21.14 -64.87
CA ALA A 278 -48.24 -20.24 -64.13
C ALA A 278 -48.13 -20.64 -62.64
N HIS A 279 -49.22 -21.13 -62.04
CA HIS A 279 -49.21 -21.68 -60.69
C HIS A 279 -48.36 -22.95 -60.58
N ALA A 280 -48.49 -23.88 -61.52
CA ALA A 280 -47.69 -25.11 -61.52
C ALA A 280 -46.19 -24.84 -61.61
N LYS A 281 -45.78 -23.89 -62.47
CA LYS A 281 -44.39 -23.44 -62.59
C LYS A 281 -43.86 -22.88 -61.26
N ARG A 282 -44.62 -21.98 -60.62
CA ARG A 282 -44.27 -21.45 -59.30
C ARG A 282 -44.15 -22.55 -58.25
N MET A 283 -45.08 -23.49 -58.21
CA MET A 283 -45.03 -24.61 -57.25
C MET A 283 -43.81 -25.51 -57.48
N ARG A 284 -43.41 -25.76 -58.74
CA ARG A 284 -42.16 -26.46 -59.05
C ARG A 284 -40.94 -25.71 -58.55
N THR A 285 -40.85 -24.40 -58.81
CA THR A 285 -39.75 -23.56 -58.31
C THR A 285 -39.67 -23.59 -56.79
N ILE A 286 -40.81 -23.45 -56.09
CA ILE A 286 -40.87 -23.52 -54.62
C ILE A 286 -40.40 -24.90 -54.12
N ALA A 287 -40.85 -26.00 -54.74
CA ALA A 287 -40.37 -27.34 -54.40
C ALA A 287 -38.86 -27.51 -54.60
N GLY A 288 -38.31 -26.98 -55.70
CA GLY A 288 -36.87 -26.93 -55.93
C GLY A 288 -36.15 -26.17 -54.82
N LEU A 289 -36.70 -25.03 -54.39
CA LEU A 289 -36.15 -24.23 -53.31
C LEU A 289 -36.15 -24.99 -51.98
N VAL A 290 -37.22 -25.71 -51.67
CA VAL A 290 -37.30 -26.53 -50.45
C VAL A 290 -36.29 -27.67 -50.48
N ILE A 291 -36.11 -28.34 -51.62
CA ILE A 291 -35.07 -29.36 -51.79
C ILE A 291 -33.68 -28.73 -51.59
N TYR A 292 -33.42 -27.60 -52.23
CA TYR A 292 -32.15 -26.89 -52.13
C TYR A 292 -31.86 -26.42 -50.70
N ALA A 293 -32.82 -25.79 -50.03
CA ALA A 293 -32.70 -25.37 -48.64
C ALA A 293 -32.39 -26.55 -47.72
N ARG A 294 -33.07 -27.69 -47.91
CA ARG A 294 -32.78 -28.91 -47.14
C ARG A 294 -31.37 -29.42 -47.39
N ALA A 295 -30.92 -29.41 -48.65
CA ALA A 295 -29.55 -29.79 -49.00
C ALA A 295 -28.53 -28.84 -48.35
N LEU A 296 -28.77 -27.53 -48.33
CA LEU A 296 -27.92 -26.57 -47.63
C LEU A 296 -27.85 -26.86 -46.13
N THR A 297 -28.99 -27.09 -45.49
CA THR A 297 -29.04 -27.43 -44.06
C THR A 297 -28.26 -28.71 -43.75
N THR A 298 -28.39 -29.74 -44.59
CA THR A 298 -27.73 -31.03 -44.38
C THR A 298 -26.25 -31.02 -44.73
N PHE A 299 -25.82 -30.32 -45.78
CA PHE A 299 -24.46 -30.45 -46.31
C PHE A 299 -23.57 -29.23 -46.08
N ILE A 300 -24.13 -28.03 -45.91
CA ILE A 300 -23.37 -26.79 -45.78
C ILE A 300 -23.43 -26.22 -44.37
N PHE A 301 -24.64 -26.13 -43.79
CA PHE A 301 -24.83 -25.54 -42.47
C PHE A 301 -24.62 -26.54 -41.33
N GLN A 302 -24.53 -27.84 -41.64
CA GLN A 302 -24.11 -28.82 -40.65
C GLN A 302 -22.65 -28.56 -40.28
N LEU A 303 -22.37 -28.43 -38.99
CA LEU A 303 -21.02 -28.21 -38.47
C LEU A 303 -20.13 -29.36 -38.97
N THR A 304 -19.21 -29.07 -39.89
CA THR A 304 -18.34 -30.06 -40.55
C THR A 304 -17.48 -30.87 -39.58
N TYR A 305 -17.32 -30.41 -38.34
CA TYR A 305 -16.58 -31.11 -37.29
C TYR A 305 -17.41 -32.13 -36.49
N VAL A 306 -18.73 -32.22 -36.72
CA VAL A 306 -19.66 -33.07 -35.96
C VAL A 306 -19.99 -34.38 -36.68
N SER A 307 -19.52 -34.55 -37.93
CA SER A 307 -19.89 -35.67 -38.81
C SER A 307 -19.48 -37.07 -38.33
N VAL A 308 -18.80 -37.21 -37.18
CA VAL A 308 -18.31 -38.51 -36.71
C VAL A 308 -19.35 -39.25 -35.87
N GLU A 309 -20.18 -38.55 -35.07
CA GLU A 309 -21.21 -39.18 -34.23
C GLU A 309 -22.42 -38.25 -33.97
N ASN A 310 -23.64 -38.71 -34.27
CA ASN A 310 -24.91 -37.99 -34.05
C ASN A 310 -25.12 -37.51 -32.60
N ASP A 311 -24.47 -38.13 -31.62
CA ASP A 311 -24.64 -37.79 -30.21
C ASP A 311 -23.92 -36.48 -29.85
N THR A 312 -22.85 -36.14 -30.57
CA THR A 312 -22.16 -34.85 -30.40
C THR A 312 -22.99 -33.67 -30.91
N GLU A 313 -23.73 -33.87 -32.01
CA GLU A 313 -24.67 -32.87 -32.55
C GLU A 313 -25.80 -32.59 -31.55
N LYS A 314 -26.43 -33.65 -31.04
CA LYS A 314 -27.48 -33.53 -30.03
C LYS A 314 -26.98 -32.85 -28.76
N ALA A 315 -25.77 -33.17 -28.32
CA ALA A 315 -25.17 -32.53 -27.16
C ALA A 315 -24.96 -31.02 -27.41
N LEU A 316 -24.45 -30.64 -28.58
CA LEU A 316 -24.25 -29.24 -28.99
C LEU A 316 -25.56 -28.48 -29.24
N ASP A 317 -26.66 -29.15 -29.56
CA ASP A 317 -27.98 -28.53 -29.70
C ASP A 317 -28.62 -28.23 -28.33
N VAL A 318 -28.37 -29.07 -27.32
CA VAL A 318 -28.91 -28.88 -25.97
C VAL A 318 -28.07 -27.88 -25.16
N LEU A 319 -26.76 -27.84 -25.40
CA LEU A 319 -25.80 -27.05 -24.62
C LEU A 319 -26.11 -25.54 -24.54
N PRO A 320 -26.54 -24.84 -25.62
CA PRO A 320 -26.89 -23.42 -25.56
C PRO A 320 -28.01 -23.11 -24.56
N THR A 321 -28.96 -24.05 -24.40
CA THR A 321 -30.09 -23.89 -23.47
C THR A 321 -29.73 -24.26 -22.03
N ALA A 322 -28.83 -25.23 -21.84
CA ALA A 322 -28.42 -25.70 -20.52
C ALA A 322 -27.32 -24.82 -19.89
N ASN A 323 -26.30 -24.48 -20.68
CA ASN A 323 -25.16 -23.67 -20.23
C ASN A 323 -24.53 -22.90 -21.41
N PRO A 324 -24.93 -21.64 -21.65
CA PRO A 324 -24.48 -20.88 -22.81
C PRO A 324 -22.98 -20.56 -22.78
N GLU A 325 -22.37 -20.42 -21.60
CA GLU A 325 -20.93 -20.16 -21.49
C GLU A 325 -20.10 -21.39 -21.83
N GLN A 326 -20.57 -22.57 -21.43
CA GLN A 326 -19.94 -23.83 -21.80
C GLN A 326 -20.07 -24.10 -23.32
N ASP A 327 -21.22 -23.76 -23.92
CA ASP A 327 -21.41 -23.84 -25.37
C ASP A 327 -20.39 -22.96 -26.12
N LYS A 328 -20.25 -21.70 -25.74
CA LYS A 328 -19.23 -20.80 -26.30
C LYS A 328 -17.83 -21.39 -26.18
N PHE A 329 -17.46 -21.91 -25.01
CA PHE A 329 -16.14 -22.51 -24.81
C PHE A 329 -15.91 -23.72 -25.71
N VAL A 330 -16.87 -24.64 -25.78
CA VAL A 330 -16.77 -25.83 -26.63
C VAL A 330 -16.64 -25.43 -28.11
N ARG A 331 -17.45 -24.46 -28.57
CA ARG A 331 -17.35 -23.93 -29.94
C ARG A 331 -15.99 -23.28 -30.22
N ALA A 332 -15.44 -22.53 -29.26
CA ALA A 332 -14.11 -21.92 -29.38
C ALA A 332 -12.99 -22.97 -29.53
N VAL A 333 -13.06 -24.06 -28.77
CA VAL A 333 -12.10 -25.18 -28.86
C VAL A 333 -12.26 -25.92 -30.20
N LEU A 334 -13.49 -26.22 -30.61
CA LEU A 334 -13.76 -26.90 -31.88
C LEU A 334 -13.30 -26.06 -33.07
N LEU A 335 -13.52 -24.75 -33.04
CA LEU A 335 -13.02 -23.83 -34.06
C LEU A 335 -11.48 -23.87 -34.16
N ARG A 336 -10.78 -23.85 -33.01
CA ARG A 336 -9.31 -23.98 -32.96
C ARG A 336 -8.82 -25.27 -33.61
N LEU A 337 -9.51 -26.40 -33.36
CA LEU A 337 -9.18 -27.70 -33.94
C LEU A 337 -9.39 -27.70 -35.46
N VAL A 338 -10.51 -27.17 -35.94
CA VAL A 338 -10.81 -27.08 -37.38
C VAL A 338 -9.77 -26.23 -38.11
N GLN A 339 -9.41 -25.07 -37.55
CA GLN A 339 -8.37 -24.22 -38.14
C GLN A 339 -7.01 -24.94 -38.21
N LYS A 340 -6.66 -25.73 -37.18
CA LYS A 340 -5.44 -26.55 -37.19
C LYS A 340 -5.50 -27.66 -38.25
N LEU A 341 -6.65 -28.29 -38.43
CA LEU A 341 -6.84 -29.32 -39.45
C LEU A 341 -6.77 -28.72 -40.87
N ASN A 342 -7.45 -27.61 -41.13
CA ASN A 342 -7.41 -26.93 -42.43
C ASN A 342 -6.00 -26.50 -42.81
N LYS A 343 -5.19 -26.02 -41.85
CA LYS A 343 -3.77 -25.69 -42.07
C LYS A 343 -2.89 -26.92 -42.40
N ARG A 344 -3.31 -28.13 -42.05
CA ARG A 344 -2.59 -29.37 -42.38
C ARG A 344 -3.00 -29.96 -43.73
N VAL A 345 -4.19 -29.61 -44.21
CA VAL A 345 -4.75 -30.11 -45.49
C VAL A 345 -4.35 -29.23 -46.68
N GLU A 346 -3.66 -28.10 -46.45
CA GLU A 346 -2.83 -27.50 -47.49
C GLU A 346 -1.47 -28.20 -47.60
N PRO A 347 -1.40 -29.27 -48.41
CA PRO A 347 -0.23 -29.41 -49.26
C PRO A 347 -0.60 -29.86 -50.68
N TYR A 348 0.11 -29.25 -51.65
CA TYR A 348 0.26 -29.54 -53.09
C TYR A 348 -0.64 -28.80 -54.07
#